data_AF-A0A950DER5-F1
#
_entry.id   AF-A0A950DER5-F1
#
_cell.length_a   1.000
_cell.length_b   1.000
_cell.length_c   1.000
_cell.angle_alpha   90.00
_cell.angle_beta   90.00
_cell.angle_gamma   90.00
#
_symmetry.space_group_name_H-M   'P 1'
#
loop_
_entity.id
_entity.type
_entity.pdbx_description
1 polymer ?
#
loop_
_entity_poly.entity_id
_entity_poly.type
_entity_poly.pdbx_seq_one_letter_code
_entity_poly.pdbx_strand_id
1 'polypeptide(L)'
;MALNVEEHTITQSVLALEQPAAWKALESFAEYGSWHQDRVTWALTHLIATAPGRIWHGYQVSAVDDTKVHRSSPHVWGICTFHEYTARCPNRAPTVRAHNWVVLGALLHEPEKPAWFLPISGRLYFRQSQLPVGPDGIVAFQTKCELAVESRENSASSLEVGGR
;
A
#
# COMPACT_ATOMS: atom_id res chain seq x y z
N MET A 1 -12.30 12.62 24.58
CA MET A 1 -12.55 11.63 23.52
C MET A 1 -11.54 10.51 23.71
N ALA A 2 -11.92 9.46 24.44
CA ALA A 2 -11.04 8.32 24.68
C ALA A 2 -11.22 7.34 23.51
N LEU A 3 -10.18 7.18 22.68
CA LEU A 3 -10.12 6.09 21.73
C LEU A 3 -9.85 4.82 22.53
N ASN A 4 -10.89 3.99 22.69
CA ASN A 4 -10.82 2.71 23.37
C ASN A 4 -9.80 1.83 22.64
N VAL A 5 -8.79 1.35 23.36
CA VAL A 5 -7.64 0.59 22.83
C VAL A 5 -8.04 -0.83 22.37
N GLU A 6 -9.27 -1.26 22.66
CA GLU A 6 -9.73 -2.65 22.43
C GLU A 6 -10.89 -2.80 21.44
N GLU A 7 -11.41 -1.72 20.85
CA GLU A 7 -12.47 -1.82 19.83
C GLU A 7 -11.92 -1.67 18.40
N HIS A 8 -12.34 -2.55 17.49
CA HIS A 8 -11.94 -2.56 16.09
C HIS A 8 -12.11 -1.16 15.46
N THR A 9 -11.02 -0.59 14.94
CA THR A 9 -11.00 0.76 14.35
C THR A 9 -12.09 0.95 13.29
N ILE A 10 -12.36 -0.11 12.51
CA ILE A 10 -13.46 -0.17 11.54
C ILE A 10 -14.82 0.12 12.19
N THR A 11 -15.15 -0.60 13.28
CA THR A 11 -16.39 -0.42 14.01
C THR A 11 -16.53 1.00 14.52
N GLN A 12 -15.46 1.55 15.11
CA GLN A 12 -15.46 2.92 15.62
C GLN A 12 -15.64 3.96 14.50
N SER A 13 -14.97 3.79 13.35
CA SER A 13 -15.14 4.69 12.20
C SER A 13 -16.56 4.68 11.66
N VAL A 14 -17.19 3.51 11.53
CA VAL A 14 -18.54 3.39 11.00
C VAL A 14 -19.58 3.98 11.96
N LEU A 15 -19.40 3.78 13.27
CA LEU A 15 -20.25 4.40 14.30
C LEU A 15 -20.08 5.93 14.33
N ALA A 16 -18.84 6.42 14.22
CA ALA A 16 -18.56 7.85 14.20
C ALA A 16 -19.12 8.57 12.96
N LEU A 17 -19.29 7.85 11.85
CA LEU A 17 -19.95 8.35 10.63
C LEU A 17 -21.48 8.19 10.67
N GLU A 18 -22.05 7.71 11.77
CA GLU A 18 -23.49 7.42 11.92
C GLU A 18 -24.01 6.42 10.88
N GLN A 19 -23.17 5.46 10.46
CA GLN A 19 -23.52 4.45 9.45
C GLN A 19 -23.50 3.00 9.97
N PRO A 20 -24.09 2.66 11.13
CA PRO A 20 -23.98 1.31 11.71
C PRO A 20 -24.44 0.18 10.77
N ALA A 21 -25.37 0.46 9.85
CA ALA A 21 -25.81 -0.51 8.84
C ALA A 21 -24.73 -0.87 7.81
N ALA A 22 -23.75 0.00 7.59
CA ALA A 22 -22.62 -0.23 6.67
C ALA A 22 -21.54 -1.14 7.25
N TRP A 23 -21.56 -1.37 8.57
CA TRP A 23 -20.51 -2.14 9.27
C TRP A 23 -20.32 -3.53 8.66
N LYS A 24 -21.42 -4.28 8.48
CA LYS A 24 -21.36 -5.64 7.94
C LYS A 24 -20.81 -5.66 6.51
N ALA A 25 -21.15 -4.67 5.70
CA ALA A 25 -20.67 -4.56 4.33
C ALA A 25 -19.15 -4.27 4.31
N LEU A 26 -18.69 -3.39 5.20
CA LEU A 26 -17.27 -3.03 5.29
C LEU A 26 -16.40 -4.18 5.83
N GLU A 27 -16.86 -4.90 6.86
CA GLU A 27 -16.17 -6.11 7.34
C GLU A 27 -16.12 -7.19 6.25
N SER A 28 -17.24 -7.44 5.57
CA SER A 28 -17.27 -8.42 4.46
C SER A 28 -16.34 -8.03 3.31
N PHE A 29 -16.27 -6.73 3.00
CA PHE A 29 -15.34 -6.20 2.01
C PHE A 29 -13.88 -6.40 2.44
N ALA A 30 -13.54 -6.12 3.70
CA ALA A 30 -12.17 -6.26 4.19
C ALA A 30 -11.72 -7.73 4.31
N GLU A 31 -12.62 -8.63 4.72
CA GLU A 31 -12.30 -10.04 4.97
C GLU A 31 -12.30 -10.89 3.69
N TYR A 32 -13.28 -10.69 2.80
CA TYR A 32 -13.49 -11.55 1.62
C TYR A 32 -13.25 -10.82 0.30
N GLY A 33 -12.94 -9.53 0.35
CA GLY A 33 -12.68 -8.74 -0.84
C GLY A 33 -11.50 -9.28 -1.63
N SER A 34 -11.71 -9.37 -2.94
CA SER A 34 -10.66 -9.71 -3.90
C SER A 34 -10.72 -8.72 -5.05
N TRP A 35 -9.55 -8.27 -5.49
CA TRP A 35 -9.42 -7.22 -6.49
C TRP A 35 -8.35 -7.60 -7.49
N HIS A 36 -8.62 -7.33 -8.76
CA HIS A 36 -7.60 -7.30 -9.79
C HIS A 36 -6.73 -6.07 -9.57
N GLN A 37 -5.54 -6.27 -8.99
CA GLN A 37 -4.62 -5.20 -8.62
C GLN A 37 -4.36 -4.25 -9.80
N ASP A 38 -4.15 -4.78 -11.00
CA ASP A 38 -3.88 -3.95 -12.18
C ASP A 38 -5.08 -3.08 -12.59
N ARG A 39 -6.32 -3.56 -12.40
CA ARG A 39 -7.52 -2.74 -12.66
C ARG A 39 -7.67 -1.63 -11.64
N VAL A 40 -7.34 -1.89 -10.37
CA VAL A 40 -7.36 -0.86 -9.31
C VAL A 40 -6.28 0.18 -9.59
N THR A 41 -5.06 -0.25 -9.92
CA THR A 41 -3.95 0.64 -10.32
C THR A 41 -4.31 1.47 -11.55
N TRP A 42 -4.91 0.87 -12.58
CA TRP A 42 -5.39 1.57 -13.76
C TRP A 42 -6.42 2.65 -13.40
N ALA A 43 -7.44 2.30 -12.62
CA ALA A 43 -8.50 3.22 -12.23
C ALA A 43 -7.98 4.39 -11.40
N LEU A 44 -7.12 4.12 -10.41
CA LEU A 44 -6.48 5.16 -9.59
C LEU A 44 -5.58 6.06 -10.43
N THR A 45 -4.81 5.48 -11.36
CA THR A 45 -3.94 6.25 -12.27
C THR A 45 -4.76 7.25 -13.07
N HIS A 46 -5.89 6.82 -13.66
CA HIS A 46 -6.77 7.70 -14.45
C HIS A 46 -7.46 8.75 -13.60
N LEU A 47 -7.95 8.38 -12.42
CA LEU A 47 -8.60 9.32 -11.51
C LEU A 47 -7.64 10.43 -11.07
N ILE A 48 -6.37 10.07 -10.84
CA ILE A 48 -5.35 11.02 -10.37
C ILE A 48 -4.72 11.80 -11.53
N ALA A 49 -4.79 11.31 -12.78
CA ALA A 49 -4.22 11.99 -13.94
C ALA A 49 -4.76 13.42 -14.13
N THR A 50 -6.02 13.65 -13.75
CA THR A 50 -6.69 14.95 -13.86
C THR A 50 -6.72 15.74 -12.54
N ALA A 51 -6.09 15.22 -11.48
CA ALA A 51 -6.09 15.88 -10.18
C ALA A 51 -5.29 17.20 -10.21
N PRO A 52 -5.72 18.26 -9.49
CA PRO A 52 -4.95 19.47 -9.32
C PRO A 52 -3.54 19.18 -8.78
N GLY A 53 -2.54 19.87 -9.33
CA GLY A 53 -1.14 19.67 -8.93
C GLY A 53 -0.45 18.44 -9.53
N ARG A 54 -1.16 17.61 -10.33
CA ARG A 54 -0.56 16.41 -10.94
C ARG A 54 0.59 16.72 -11.90
N ILE A 55 0.49 17.85 -12.61
CA ILE A 55 1.51 18.31 -13.55
C ILE A 55 2.39 19.36 -12.89
N TRP A 56 3.69 19.07 -12.79
CA TRP A 56 4.70 19.96 -12.27
C TRP A 56 5.67 20.33 -13.39
N HIS A 57 5.65 21.59 -13.82
CA HIS A 57 6.45 22.10 -14.96
C HIS A 57 6.36 21.23 -16.24
N GLY A 58 5.17 20.69 -16.54
CA GLY A 58 4.94 19.83 -17.71
C GLY A 58 5.23 18.35 -17.47
N TYR A 59 5.70 17.97 -16.28
CA TYR A 59 6.02 16.58 -15.92
C TYR A 59 5.00 15.99 -14.96
N GLN A 60 4.70 14.71 -15.14
CA GLN A 60 4.05 13.89 -14.11
C GLN A 60 5.11 13.29 -13.20
N VAL A 61 5.11 13.70 -11.94
CA VAL A 61 6.09 13.23 -10.96
C VAL A 61 5.49 12.11 -10.13
N SER A 62 6.19 10.99 -10.03
CA SER A 62 5.79 9.87 -9.17
C SER A 62 6.94 9.53 -8.23
N ALA A 63 6.59 9.06 -7.04
CA ALA A 63 7.54 8.58 -6.05
C ALA A 63 7.28 7.11 -5.75
N VAL A 64 8.34 6.39 -5.41
CA VAL A 64 8.27 5.02 -4.89
C VAL A 64 8.87 5.01 -3.50
N ASP A 65 8.16 4.41 -2.56
CA ASP A 65 8.63 4.21 -1.19
C ASP A 65 8.49 2.74 -0.78
N ASP A 66 9.31 2.29 0.18
CA ASP A 66 9.14 1.00 0.83
C ASP A 66 8.72 1.16 2.29
N THR A 67 7.47 0.78 2.57
CA THR A 67 6.89 0.96 3.90
C THR A 67 6.72 -0.37 4.62
N LYS A 68 7.20 -0.42 5.87
CA LYS A 68 7.10 -1.61 6.72
C LYS A 68 5.94 -1.45 7.69
N VAL A 69 5.11 -2.48 7.77
CA VAL A 69 4.01 -2.53 8.73
C VAL A 69 4.19 -3.74 9.63
N HIS A 70 4.38 -3.49 10.93
CA HIS A 70 4.66 -4.54 11.91
C HIS A 70 3.46 -5.49 12.06
N ARG A 71 3.75 -6.78 12.12
CA ARG A 71 2.77 -7.86 12.26
C ARG A 71 3.36 -8.91 13.19
N SER A 72 2.74 -9.06 14.37
CA SER A 72 3.23 -9.98 15.41
C SER A 72 2.55 -11.35 15.37
N SER A 73 1.31 -11.43 14.88
CA SER A 73 0.54 -12.69 14.88
C SER A 73 1.16 -13.76 13.97
N PRO A 74 1.23 -15.03 14.42
CA PRO A 74 1.79 -16.13 13.64
C PRO A 74 0.95 -16.51 12.41
N HIS A 75 -0.33 -16.12 12.37
CA HIS A 75 -1.25 -16.48 11.29
C HIS A 75 -1.27 -15.49 10.13
N VAL A 76 -0.49 -14.41 10.19
CA VAL A 76 -0.47 -13.40 9.13
C VAL A 76 0.35 -13.94 7.95
N TRP A 77 -0.31 -14.17 6.82
CA TRP A 77 0.32 -14.60 5.58
C TRP A 77 1.32 -13.54 5.05
N GLY A 78 2.42 -13.98 4.45
CA GLY A 78 3.32 -13.10 3.70
C GLY A 78 4.24 -12.20 4.54
N ILE A 79 4.37 -12.44 5.85
CA ILE A 79 5.29 -11.69 6.71
C ILE A 79 6.73 -12.20 6.57
N CYS A 80 7.68 -11.26 6.54
CA CYS A 80 9.11 -11.54 6.53
C CYS A 80 9.79 -10.94 7.77
N THR A 81 11.04 -11.33 8.02
CA THR A 81 11.85 -10.81 9.12
C THR A 81 12.82 -9.77 8.57
N PHE A 82 12.70 -8.53 9.05
CA PHE A 82 13.49 -7.40 8.58
C PHE A 82 14.33 -6.80 9.70
N HIS A 83 15.47 -6.20 9.36
CA HIS A 83 16.20 -5.36 10.30
C HIS A 83 15.38 -4.11 10.65
N GLU A 84 15.35 -3.82 11.96
CA GLU A 84 14.68 -2.66 12.54
C GLU A 84 15.67 -1.50 12.67
N TYR A 85 15.53 -0.49 11.82
CA TYR A 85 16.47 0.64 11.77
C TYR A 85 16.35 1.56 13.00
N THR A 86 15.22 1.51 13.70
CA THR A 86 14.99 2.21 14.97
C THR A 86 15.49 1.45 16.19
N ALA A 87 15.99 0.21 16.02
CA ALA A 87 16.62 -0.57 17.09
C ALA A 87 18.04 -0.05 17.38
N ARG A 88 18.14 1.20 17.83
CA ARG A 88 19.37 1.82 18.34
C ARG A 88 19.52 1.66 19.86
N CYS A 89 18.57 0.96 20.50
CA CYS A 89 18.52 0.74 21.94
C CYS A 89 18.70 -0.76 22.22
N PRO A 90 19.55 -1.15 23.21
CA PRO A 90 19.79 -2.55 23.55
C PRO A 90 18.54 -3.31 24.00
N ASN A 91 17.49 -2.60 24.43
CA ASN A 91 16.22 -3.20 24.84
C ASN A 91 15.20 -3.33 23.69
N ARG A 92 15.59 -3.06 22.43
CA ARG A 92 14.73 -3.28 21.26
C ARG A 92 15.24 -4.45 20.43
N ALA A 93 14.32 -5.28 19.96
CA ALA A 93 14.65 -6.38 19.06
C ALA A 93 15.31 -5.82 17.78
N PRO A 94 16.45 -6.39 17.33
CA PRO A 94 17.18 -5.93 16.14
C PRO A 94 16.43 -6.25 14.84
N THR A 95 15.40 -7.09 14.92
CA THR A 95 14.57 -7.51 13.81
C THR A 95 13.10 -7.48 14.17
N VAL A 96 12.27 -7.22 13.17
CA VAL A 96 10.81 -7.22 13.29
C VAL A 96 10.18 -8.14 12.25
N ARG A 97 9.06 -8.75 12.63
CA ARG A 97 8.16 -9.42 11.69
C ARG A 97 7.21 -8.37 11.11
N ALA A 98 7.20 -8.24 9.80
CA ALA A 98 6.44 -7.20 9.13
C ALA A 98 6.03 -7.62 7.72
N HIS A 99 5.02 -6.92 7.20
CA HIS A 99 4.85 -6.75 5.76
C HIS A 99 5.75 -5.59 5.31
N ASN A 100 6.41 -5.72 4.17
CA ASN A 100 7.09 -4.61 3.53
C ASN A 100 6.44 -4.36 2.18
N TRP A 101 5.89 -3.18 1.97
CA TRP A 101 5.19 -2.80 0.76
C TRP A 101 6.04 -1.86 -0.06
N VAL A 102 6.27 -2.18 -1.33
CA VAL A 102 6.75 -1.23 -2.33
C VAL A 102 5.53 -0.49 -2.87
N VAL A 103 5.46 0.81 -2.63
CA VAL A 103 4.29 1.64 -2.95
C VAL A 103 4.69 2.68 -3.99
N LEU A 104 3.99 2.69 -5.13
CA LEU A 104 4.06 3.74 -6.13
C LEU A 104 2.94 4.75 -5.87
N GLY A 105 3.28 6.03 -5.86
CA GLY A 105 2.29 7.10 -5.77
C GLY A 105 2.58 8.29 -6.66
N ALA A 106 1.51 9.00 -6.99
CA ALA A 106 1.55 10.29 -7.65
C ALA A 106 1.95 11.37 -6.64
N LEU A 107 2.91 12.23 -7.02
CA LEU A 107 3.13 13.48 -6.33
C LEU A 107 2.25 14.57 -6.94
N LEU A 108 1.47 15.24 -6.09
CA LEU A 108 0.66 16.40 -6.45
C LEU A 108 1.32 17.64 -5.84
N HIS A 109 1.77 18.55 -6.70
CA HIS A 109 2.31 19.82 -6.29
C HIS A 109 1.21 20.71 -5.69
N GLU A 110 1.45 21.22 -4.49
CA GLU A 110 0.68 22.32 -3.93
C GLU A 110 1.64 23.50 -3.67
N PRO A 111 1.35 24.70 -4.20
CA PRO A 111 2.20 25.85 -3.96
C PRO A 111 2.40 26.10 -2.47
N GLU A 112 3.64 26.43 -2.10
CA GLU A 112 4.05 26.77 -0.72
C GLU A 112 3.90 25.64 0.31
N LYS A 113 3.56 24.42 -0.12
CA LYS A 113 3.40 23.25 0.75
C LYS A 113 4.20 22.04 0.22
N PRO A 114 4.52 21.07 1.08
CA PRO A 114 5.02 19.78 0.62
C PRO A 114 4.03 19.13 -0.35
N ALA A 115 4.55 18.45 -1.37
CA ALA A 115 3.71 17.72 -2.32
C ALA A 115 2.91 16.62 -1.60
N TRP A 116 1.67 16.41 -2.04
CA TRP A 116 0.87 15.28 -1.57
C TRP A 116 1.32 14.01 -2.27
N PHE A 117 1.39 12.91 -1.51
CA PHE A 117 1.60 11.58 -2.05
C PHE A 117 0.27 10.83 -2.11
N LEU A 118 -0.20 10.53 -3.31
CA LEU A 118 -1.40 9.71 -3.54
C LEU A 118 -0.98 8.31 -4.01
N PRO A 119 -1.16 7.25 -3.20
CA PRO A 119 -0.84 5.89 -3.59
C PRO A 119 -1.68 5.43 -4.79
N ILE A 120 -1.02 4.81 -5.76
CA ILE A 120 -1.64 4.26 -6.98
C ILE A 120 -1.51 2.73 -7.01
N SER A 121 -0.39 2.21 -6.53
CA SER A 121 -0.11 0.79 -6.50
C SER A 121 0.70 0.43 -5.25
N GLY A 122 0.46 -0.77 -4.74
CA GLY A 122 1.26 -1.39 -3.69
C GLY A 122 1.57 -2.84 -4.04
N ARG A 123 2.81 -3.26 -3.86
CA ARG A 123 3.26 -4.65 -4.02
C ARG A 123 3.91 -5.13 -2.73
N LEU A 124 3.54 -6.32 -2.28
CA LEU A 124 4.13 -6.91 -1.08
C LEU A 124 5.50 -7.51 -1.43
N TYR A 125 6.54 -7.04 -0.78
CA TYR A 125 7.90 -7.56 -0.92
C TYR A 125 8.16 -8.72 0.05
N PHE A 126 8.72 -9.79 -0.49
CA PHE A 126 9.16 -10.95 0.28
C PHE A 126 10.69 -11.09 0.24
N ARG A 127 11.29 -11.50 1.36
CA ARG A 127 12.68 -11.94 1.35
C ARG A 127 12.78 -13.26 0.59
N GLN A 128 13.84 -13.41 -0.20
CA GLN A 128 14.09 -14.62 -1.00
C GLN A 128 14.09 -15.90 -0.15
N SER A 129 14.59 -15.84 1.08
CA SER A 129 14.63 -16.97 2.01
C SER A 129 13.32 -17.19 2.78
N GLN A 130 12.27 -16.39 2.53
CA GLN A 130 11.01 -16.39 3.27
C GLN A 130 9.80 -16.24 2.34
N LEU A 131 9.90 -16.80 1.12
CA LEU A 131 8.81 -16.75 0.15
C LEU A 131 7.60 -17.53 0.67
N PRO A 132 6.40 -16.93 0.70
CA PRO A 132 5.21 -17.64 1.11
C PRO A 132 4.70 -18.57 0.00
N VAL A 133 3.84 -19.51 0.39
CA VAL A 133 3.02 -20.28 -0.54
C VAL A 133 1.76 -19.47 -0.83
N GLY A 134 1.57 -19.10 -2.09
CA GLY A 134 0.35 -18.51 -2.63
C GLY A 134 -0.59 -19.57 -3.23
N PRO A 135 -1.72 -19.14 -3.83
CA PRO A 135 -2.70 -20.04 -4.45
C PRO A 135 -2.10 -20.93 -5.56
N ASP A 136 -1.17 -20.37 -6.34
CA ASP A 136 -0.54 -21.04 -7.49
C ASP A 136 0.82 -21.68 -7.15
N GLY A 137 1.16 -21.79 -5.85
CA GLY A 137 2.43 -22.34 -5.37
C GLY A 137 3.34 -21.29 -4.74
N ILE A 138 4.64 -21.57 -4.68
CA ILE A 138 5.62 -20.65 -4.06
C ILE A 138 5.67 -19.37 -4.89
N VAL A 139 5.49 -18.22 -4.23
CA VAL A 139 5.57 -16.91 -4.89
C VAL A 139 6.98 -16.71 -5.46
N ALA A 140 7.07 -16.27 -6.72
CA ALA A 140 8.34 -15.94 -7.34
C ALA A 140 9.02 -14.78 -6.60
N PHE A 141 10.33 -14.89 -6.40
CA PHE A 141 11.08 -13.80 -5.80
C PHE A 141 11.22 -12.63 -6.78
N GLN A 142 10.97 -11.43 -6.27
CA GLN A 142 11.28 -10.16 -6.92
C GLN A 142 11.97 -9.25 -5.92
N THR A 143 12.99 -8.54 -6.37
CA THR A 143 13.61 -7.44 -5.65
C THR A 143 12.64 -6.26 -5.56
N LYS A 144 12.87 -5.37 -4.58
CA LYS A 144 12.09 -4.14 -4.48
C LYS A 144 12.19 -3.26 -5.73
N CYS A 145 13.34 -3.27 -6.39
CA CYS A 145 13.56 -2.51 -7.62
C CYS A 145 12.70 -3.05 -8.77
N GLU A 146 12.66 -4.37 -8.95
CA GLU A 146 11.80 -5.01 -9.95
C GLU A 146 10.32 -4.70 -9.67
N LEU A 147 9.86 -4.80 -8.41
CA LEU A 147 8.49 -4.43 -8.03
C LEU A 147 8.17 -2.96 -8.32
N ALA A 148 9.14 -2.06 -8.11
CA ALA A 148 9.00 -0.64 -8.38
C ALA A 148 8.90 -0.34 -9.90
N VAL A 149 9.74 -0.98 -10.70
CA VAL A 149 9.75 -0.86 -12.16
C VAL A 149 8.44 -1.39 -12.74
N GLU A 150 8.03 -2.60 -12.35
CA GLU A 150 6.77 -3.21 -12.79
C GLU A 150 5.57 -2.31 -12.46
N SER A 151 5.52 -1.78 -11.22
CA SER A 151 4.44 -0.87 -10.81
C SER A 151 4.40 0.40 -11.67
N ARG A 152 5.57 0.94 -12.01
CA ARG A 152 5.69 2.14 -12.85
C ARG A 152 5.27 1.87 -14.29
N GLU A 153 5.68 0.76 -14.87
CA GLU A 153 5.34 0.36 -16.24
C GLU A 153 3.82 0.12 -16.38
N ASN A 154 3.19 -0.54 -15.40
CA ASN A 154 1.75 -0.76 -15.39
C ASN A 154 0.98 0.58 -15.30
N SER A 155 1.46 1.52 -14.50
CA SER A 155 0.85 2.86 -14.39
C SER A 155 1.04 3.68 -15.67
N ALA A 156 2.24 3.67 -16.27
CA ALA A 156 2.50 4.36 -17.54
C ALA A 156 1.67 3.81 -18.69
N SER A 157 1.63 2.49 -18.85
CA SER A 157 0.82 1.81 -19.86
C SER A 157 -0.67 2.14 -19.72
N SER A 158 -1.14 2.33 -18.49
CA SER A 158 -2.52 2.74 -18.24
C SER A 158 -2.84 4.08 -18.90
N LEU A 159 -1.93 5.06 -18.79
CA LEU A 159 -2.13 6.41 -19.34
C LEU A 159 -2.08 6.46 -20.87
N GLU A 160 -1.34 5.56 -21.52
CA GLU A 160 -1.25 5.50 -22.99
C GLU A 160 -2.52 4.95 -23.64
N VAL A 161 -3.22 4.02 -22.95
CA VAL A 161 -4.44 3.38 -23.47
C VAL A 161 -5.67 4.30 -23.36
N GLY A 162 -5.70 5.22 -22.39
CA GLY A 162 -6.80 6.17 -22.19
C GLY A 162 -6.79 7.40 -23.11
N GLY A 163 -5.78 7.53 -23.98
CA GLY A 163 -5.60 8.65 -24.91
C GLY A 163 -6.20 8.47 -26.30
N ARG A 164 -7.10 7.50 -26.49
CA ARG A 164 -7.84 7.27 -27.76
C ARG A 164 -9.34 7.43 -27.58
#